data_AF-A0A498SW36-F1
#
_entry.id   AF-A0A498SW36-F1
#
_cell.length_a   1.000
_cell.length_b   1.000
_cell.length_c   1.000
_cell.angle_alpha   90.00
_cell.angle_beta   90.00
_cell.angle_gamma   90.00
#
_symmetry.space_group_name_H-M   'P 1'
#
loop_
_entity.id
_entity.type
_entity.pdbx_description
1 polymer ?
#
loop_
_entity_poly.entity_id
_entity_poly.type
_entity_poly.pdbx_seq_one_letter_code
_entity_poly.pdbx_strand_id
1 'polypeptide(L)'
;MASFLKRSKDVNSIRNKAKYDFGDYHSYDIISAWLTDIEHFYPNMAKVFIIGQTFEGRKINGIKIGNPIDRTDKRIIWIDGGIHAREWASIHTALYFIDQDRWHRQRCCSGVDLNRNFDFYWGESGSSSHICSEIYHGSKPFSEPETRAIRDKLLSVEMFGKVDAFITLHTYSQMWIHPYSHQRHVFPNDINDLEEVGRRAVKALENVYGTKFRFGTGADILYPSSGGSDDWAKSKAGVKFVYLLELRPGEN
;
A
#
# COMPACT_ATOMS: atom_id res chain seq x y z
N MET A 1 -16.66 10.47 -28.48
CA MET A 1 -16.73 11.69 -27.64
C MET A 1 -17.35 11.45 -26.26
N ALA A 2 -18.37 10.60 -26.11
CA ALA A 2 -19.01 10.34 -24.81
C ALA A 2 -18.17 9.55 -23.77
N SER A 3 -17.14 8.79 -24.18
CA SER A 3 -16.33 7.98 -23.24
C SER A 3 -15.20 8.74 -22.54
N PHE A 4 -14.73 9.86 -23.11
CA PHE A 4 -13.69 10.70 -22.48
C PHE A 4 -14.28 11.57 -21.36
N LEU A 5 -15.47 12.13 -21.57
CA LEU A 5 -16.20 12.92 -20.57
C LEU A 5 -16.63 12.08 -19.36
N LYS A 6 -16.97 10.81 -19.58
CA LYS A 6 -17.42 9.91 -18.50
C LYS A 6 -16.27 9.55 -17.54
N ARG A 7 -15.02 9.52 -18.02
CA ARG A 7 -13.85 9.17 -17.20
C ARG A 7 -13.30 10.33 -16.36
N SER A 8 -13.61 11.58 -16.71
CA SER A 8 -13.28 12.77 -15.90
C SER A 8 -14.22 12.89 -14.69
N LYS A 9 -15.52 12.54 -14.85
CA LYS A 9 -16.53 12.73 -13.80
C LYS A 9 -16.69 11.56 -12.81
N ASP A 10 -16.28 10.35 -13.19
CA ASP A 10 -16.52 9.11 -12.41
C ASP A 10 -15.34 8.65 -11.53
N VAL A 11 -14.34 9.50 -11.25
CA VAL A 11 -13.33 9.16 -10.23
C VAL A 11 -13.85 9.59 -8.86
N ASN A 12 -14.39 8.64 -8.11
CA ASN A 12 -14.65 8.70 -6.67
C ASN A 12 -13.32 8.77 -5.85
N SER A 13 -12.34 9.54 -6.31
CA SER A 13 -11.18 9.90 -5.50
C SER A 13 -11.60 11.02 -4.57
N ILE A 14 -10.98 11.03 -3.39
CA ILE A 14 -11.00 12.14 -2.45
C ILE A 14 -10.73 13.43 -3.25
N ARG A 15 -11.78 14.22 -3.51
CA ARG A 15 -11.70 15.35 -4.45
C ARG A 15 -10.66 16.35 -3.95
N ASN A 16 -9.78 16.79 -4.86
CA ASN A 16 -8.90 17.93 -4.63
C ASN A 16 -9.74 19.10 -4.09
N LYS A 17 -9.30 19.73 -3.00
CA LYS A 17 -10.02 20.85 -2.39
C LYS A 17 -10.05 22.06 -3.32
N ALA A 18 -8.97 22.27 -4.07
CA ALA A 18 -8.92 23.24 -5.16
C ALA A 18 -9.57 22.60 -6.40
N LYS A 19 -10.80 22.99 -6.71
CA LYS A 19 -11.56 22.42 -7.83
C LYS A 19 -11.13 23.04 -9.14
N TYR A 20 -10.90 22.19 -10.15
CA TYR A 20 -10.66 22.58 -11.53
C TYR A 20 -11.47 21.66 -12.44
N ASP A 21 -12.12 22.21 -13.46
CA ASP A 21 -12.95 21.44 -14.37
C ASP A 21 -12.11 20.80 -15.46
N PHE A 22 -11.50 19.66 -15.14
CA PHE A 22 -10.70 18.88 -16.09
C PHE A 22 -11.60 18.25 -17.16
N GLY A 23 -11.26 18.48 -18.43
CA GLY A 23 -12.08 18.06 -19.58
C GLY A 23 -12.28 19.17 -20.61
N ASP A 24 -12.06 20.43 -20.21
CA ASP A 24 -12.08 21.62 -21.05
C ASP A 24 -10.76 22.41 -20.98
N TYR A 25 -10.54 23.31 -21.93
CA TYR A 25 -9.42 24.25 -21.94
C TYR A 25 -9.83 25.59 -21.32
N HIS A 26 -9.00 26.11 -20.42
CA HIS A 26 -9.33 27.28 -19.60
C HIS A 26 -8.42 28.48 -19.91
N SER A 27 -8.91 29.68 -19.58
CA SER A 27 -8.14 30.92 -19.74
C SER A 27 -6.99 31.03 -18.74
N TYR A 28 -6.03 31.90 -19.05
CA TYR A 28 -4.92 32.23 -18.14
C TYR A 28 -5.40 32.64 -16.73
N ASP A 29 -6.49 33.39 -16.64
CA ASP A 29 -7.01 33.89 -15.36
C ASP A 29 -7.57 32.76 -14.50
N ILE A 30 -8.30 31.81 -15.12
CA ILE A 30 -8.83 30.62 -14.43
C ILE A 30 -7.68 29.74 -13.93
N ILE A 31 -6.68 29.51 -14.79
CA ILE A 31 -5.49 28.72 -14.42
C ILE A 31 -4.75 29.38 -13.25
N SER A 32 -4.55 30.69 -13.32
CA SER A 32 -3.85 31.46 -12.27
C SER A 32 -4.60 31.45 -10.94
N ALA A 33 -5.93 31.57 -10.97
CA ALA A 33 -6.77 31.45 -9.79
C ALA A 33 -6.65 30.06 -9.17
N TRP A 34 -6.72 29.00 -9.99
CA TRP A 34 -6.60 27.63 -9.52
C TRP A 34 -5.25 27.32 -8.86
N LEU A 35 -4.14 27.83 -9.40
CA LEU A 35 -2.82 27.69 -8.75
C LEU A 35 -2.81 28.34 -7.35
N THR A 36 -3.49 29.47 -7.19
CA THR A 36 -3.61 30.17 -5.91
C THR A 36 -4.48 29.36 -4.92
N ASP A 37 -5.56 28.74 -5.41
CA ASP A 37 -6.40 27.85 -4.60
C ASP A 37 -5.62 26.63 -4.11
N ILE A 38 -4.74 26.06 -4.95
CA ILE A 38 -3.88 24.94 -4.55
C ILE A 38 -2.98 25.34 -3.37
N GLU A 39 -2.31 26.50 -3.43
CA GLU A 39 -1.51 27.00 -2.30
C GLU A 39 -2.38 27.25 -1.06
N HIS A 40 -3.56 27.86 -1.23
CA HIS A 40 -4.47 28.13 -0.12
C HIS A 40 -4.92 26.87 0.62
N PHE A 41 -5.28 25.82 -0.11
CA PHE A 41 -5.73 24.56 0.50
C PHE A 41 -4.60 23.67 0.99
N TYR A 42 -3.38 23.84 0.45
CA TYR A 42 -2.21 22.99 0.74
C TYR A 42 -0.93 23.79 1.06
N PRO A 43 -0.96 24.72 2.05
CA PRO A 43 0.12 25.68 2.27
C PRO A 43 1.45 25.08 2.74
N ASN A 44 1.43 23.84 3.25
CA ASN A 44 2.64 23.12 3.67
C ASN A 44 3.31 22.34 2.53
N MET A 45 2.67 22.28 1.35
CA MET A 45 3.06 21.45 0.21
C MET A 45 3.13 22.21 -1.12
N ALA A 46 2.36 23.28 -1.27
CA ALA A 46 2.35 24.14 -2.44
C ALA A 46 2.75 25.56 -2.07
N LYS A 47 3.48 26.21 -2.97
CA LYS A 47 3.75 27.64 -2.92
C LYS A 47 3.81 28.21 -4.32
N VAL A 48 2.93 29.14 -4.65
CA VAL A 48 3.00 29.86 -5.92
C VAL A 48 4.13 30.87 -5.84
N PHE A 49 4.90 30.97 -6.91
CA PHE A 49 5.96 31.96 -7.04
C PHE A 49 5.95 32.56 -8.45
N ILE A 50 6.47 33.76 -8.56
CA ILE A 50 6.55 34.47 -9.83
C ILE A 50 7.96 34.28 -10.38
N ILE A 51 8.07 33.74 -11.60
CA ILE A 51 9.37 33.55 -12.27
C ILE A 51 9.77 34.76 -13.12
N GLY A 52 8.80 35.60 -13.47
CA GLY A 52 9.02 36.80 -14.26
C GLY A 52 7.72 37.44 -14.72
N GLN A 53 7.83 38.35 -15.67
CA GLN A 53 6.70 38.97 -16.36
C GLN A 53 6.84 38.79 -17.87
N THR A 54 5.73 38.60 -18.56
CA THR A 54 5.68 38.57 -20.02
C THR A 54 5.89 39.96 -20.60
N PHE A 55 6.08 40.04 -21.92
CA PHE A 55 6.16 41.31 -22.64
C PHE A 55 4.94 42.22 -22.40
N GLU A 56 3.75 41.65 -22.28
CA GLU A 56 2.50 42.37 -22.02
C GLU A 56 2.21 42.58 -20.52
N GLY A 57 3.19 42.35 -19.65
CA GLY A 57 3.08 42.60 -18.21
C GLY A 57 2.29 41.55 -17.42
N ARG A 58 2.00 40.37 -17.99
CA ARG A 58 1.36 39.27 -17.25
C ARG A 58 2.40 38.54 -16.39
N LYS A 59 2.01 38.12 -15.19
CA LYS A 59 2.88 37.30 -14.34
C LYS A 59 3.11 35.94 -14.98
N ILE A 60 4.34 35.46 -14.92
CA ILE A 60 4.65 34.07 -15.26
C ILE A 60 4.67 33.31 -13.95
N ASN A 61 3.59 32.57 -13.69
CA ASN A 61 3.41 31.82 -12.45
C ASN A 61 4.15 30.48 -12.53
N GLY A 62 4.89 30.14 -11.48
CA GLY A 62 5.33 28.79 -11.17
C GLY A 62 4.67 28.31 -9.88
N ILE A 63 4.53 26.99 -9.73
CA ILE A 63 4.11 26.39 -8.46
C ILE A 63 5.19 25.43 -7.98
N LYS A 64 5.68 25.67 -6.76
CA LYS A 64 6.60 24.75 -6.08
C LYS A 64 5.76 23.72 -5.35
N ILE A 65 6.06 22.45 -5.54
CA ILE A 65 5.38 21.32 -4.90
C ILE A 65 6.41 20.50 -4.13
N GLY A 66 6.18 20.28 -2.83
CA GLY A 66 7.03 19.41 -2.02
C GLY A 66 6.76 19.50 -0.52
N ASN A 67 7.07 18.44 0.23
CA ASN A 67 6.76 18.33 1.66
C ASN A 67 8.01 18.04 2.53
N PRO A 68 8.44 18.92 3.45
CA PRO A 68 7.91 20.27 3.68
C PRO A 68 8.28 21.22 2.53
N ILE A 69 7.42 22.20 2.28
CA ILE A 69 7.55 23.17 1.18
C ILE A 69 8.73 24.14 1.36
N ASP A 70 9.11 24.44 2.59
CA ASP A 70 10.17 25.40 2.90
C ASP A 70 11.58 24.82 2.82
N ARG A 71 11.72 23.50 2.64
CA ARG A 71 13.04 22.89 2.43
C ARG A 71 13.61 23.29 1.07
N THR A 72 14.88 23.71 1.09
CA THR A 72 15.65 24.19 -0.06
C THR A 72 16.79 23.24 -0.45
N ASP A 73 17.07 22.24 0.38
CA ASP A 73 18.15 21.27 0.21
C ASP A 73 17.74 20.02 -0.61
N LYS A 74 16.49 19.96 -1.05
CA LYS A 74 15.96 18.86 -1.85
C LYS A 74 16.36 18.99 -3.32
N ARG A 75 16.55 17.85 -3.98
CA ARG A 75 16.65 17.79 -5.44
C ARG A 75 15.31 18.19 -6.07
N ILE A 76 15.38 18.92 -7.18
CA ILE A 76 14.23 19.52 -7.87
C ILE A 76 14.06 18.86 -9.23
N ILE A 77 12.80 18.56 -9.59
CA ILE A 77 12.39 18.24 -10.95
C ILE A 77 11.61 19.45 -11.47
N TRP A 78 11.98 19.96 -12.66
CA TRP A 78 11.30 21.07 -13.32
C TRP A 78 10.41 20.55 -14.44
N ILE A 79 9.18 21.04 -14.52
CA ILE A 79 8.21 20.71 -15.55
C ILE A 79 7.52 22.01 -16.00
N ASP A 80 7.52 22.30 -17.29
CA ASP A 80 6.76 23.39 -17.89
C ASP A 80 5.94 22.91 -19.10
N GLY A 81 4.96 23.72 -19.48
CA GLY A 81 4.09 23.49 -20.63
C GLY A 81 3.55 24.82 -21.15
N GLY A 82 3.16 24.86 -22.43
CA GLY A 82 2.61 26.08 -23.04
C GLY A 82 3.64 27.08 -23.56
N ILE A 83 4.89 26.67 -23.80
CA ILE A 83 5.90 27.55 -24.42
C ILE A 83 5.45 28.04 -25.81
N HIS A 84 4.70 27.21 -26.55
CA HIS A 84 3.95 27.63 -27.73
C HIS A 84 2.46 27.74 -27.37
N ALA A 85 1.90 28.95 -27.52
CA ALA A 85 0.56 29.28 -27.06
C ALA A 85 -0.58 28.41 -27.66
N ARG A 86 -0.36 27.78 -28.81
CA ARG A 86 -1.36 26.93 -29.50
C ARG A 86 -1.37 25.47 -29.03
N GLU A 87 -0.42 25.04 -28.22
CA GLU A 87 -0.25 23.65 -27.79
C GLU A 87 -0.99 23.39 -26.47
N TRP A 88 -2.31 23.62 -26.46
CA TRP A 88 -3.12 23.62 -25.22
C TRP A 88 -3.08 22.31 -24.43
N ALA A 89 -2.85 21.18 -25.09
CA ALA A 89 -2.64 19.90 -24.43
C ALA A 89 -1.42 19.93 -23.49
N SER A 90 -0.34 20.63 -23.84
CA SER A 90 0.86 20.73 -22.98
C SER A 90 0.55 21.47 -21.68
N ILE A 91 -0.25 22.55 -21.75
CA ILE A 91 -0.73 23.31 -20.58
C ILE A 91 -1.59 22.38 -19.73
N HIS A 92 -2.58 21.73 -20.34
CA HIS A 92 -3.50 20.86 -19.62
C HIS A 92 -2.78 19.66 -18.97
N THR A 93 -1.75 19.09 -19.61
CA THR A 93 -0.95 18.01 -19.01
C THR A 93 -0.15 18.49 -17.80
N ALA A 94 0.44 19.68 -17.85
CA ALA A 94 1.14 20.27 -16.68
C ALA A 94 0.16 20.49 -15.51
N LEU A 95 -1.04 21.02 -15.78
CA LEU A 95 -2.09 21.18 -14.78
C LEU A 95 -2.60 19.84 -14.25
N TYR A 96 -2.69 18.83 -15.11
CA TYR A 96 -3.05 17.49 -14.68
C TYR A 96 -2.01 16.89 -13.74
N PHE A 97 -0.71 17.10 -13.97
CA PHE A 97 0.31 16.66 -13.01
C PHE A 97 0.19 17.35 -11.65
N ILE A 98 -0.18 18.63 -11.63
CA ILE A 98 -0.49 19.35 -10.40
C ILE A 98 -1.70 18.69 -9.73
N ASP A 99 -2.80 18.42 -10.43
CA ASP A 99 -4.00 17.81 -9.82
C ASP A 99 -3.81 16.36 -9.38
N GLN A 100 -3.05 15.58 -10.13
CA GLN A 100 -2.68 14.21 -9.77
C GLN A 100 -1.66 14.15 -8.64
N ASP A 101 -0.96 15.27 -8.36
CA ASP A 101 -0.19 15.33 -7.15
C ASP A 101 -1.13 15.10 -5.97
N ARG A 102 -0.77 14.15 -5.12
CA ARG A 102 -1.67 13.69 -4.07
C ARG A 102 -1.57 14.69 -2.93
N TRP A 103 -2.23 15.84 -3.09
CA TRP A 103 -2.42 16.87 -2.07
C TRP A 103 -3.08 16.34 -0.79
N HIS A 104 -3.70 15.17 -0.91
CA HIS A 104 -4.16 14.31 0.16
C HIS A 104 -3.39 12.98 0.24
N ARG A 105 -2.05 13.01 0.25
CA ARG A 105 -1.32 12.02 1.05
C ARG A 105 -1.49 12.39 2.50
N GLN A 106 -2.66 12.00 3.01
CA GLN A 106 -2.82 11.75 4.43
C GLN A 106 -1.76 10.72 4.81
N ARG A 107 -0.64 11.25 5.33
CA ARG A 107 0.43 10.57 6.05
C ARG A 107 1.21 9.50 5.26
N CYS A 108 2.52 9.49 5.44
CA CYS A 108 3.20 8.22 5.62
C CYS A 108 2.40 7.49 6.72
N CYS A 109 1.62 6.47 6.40
CA CYS A 109 0.79 5.79 7.39
C CYS A 109 1.71 5.35 8.53
N SER A 110 1.48 5.90 9.73
CA SER A 110 1.96 5.23 10.93
C SER A 110 1.16 3.94 11.02
N GLY A 111 1.85 2.83 10.85
CA GLY A 111 1.25 1.51 10.82
C GLY A 111 2.32 0.52 10.42
N VAL A 112 2.34 -0.60 11.11
CA VAL A 112 3.24 -1.72 10.81
C VAL A 112 2.37 -2.82 10.23
N ASP A 113 2.85 -3.48 9.17
CA ASP A 113 2.26 -4.74 8.75
C ASP A 113 2.48 -5.73 9.90
N LEU A 114 1.42 -6.01 10.67
CA LEU A 114 1.47 -6.89 11.83
C LEU A 114 1.95 -8.29 11.42
N ASN A 115 1.70 -8.72 10.17
CA ASN A 115 2.17 -9.99 9.63
C ASN A 115 3.58 -9.90 9.01
N ARG A 116 4.32 -8.82 9.30
CA ARG A 116 5.80 -8.72 9.14
C ARG A 116 6.50 -8.38 10.45
N ASN A 117 5.79 -8.28 11.57
CA ASN A 117 6.32 -7.77 12.85
C ASN A 117 6.66 -8.87 13.87
N PHE A 118 6.50 -10.15 13.54
CA PHE A 118 6.87 -11.25 14.44
C PHE A 118 8.37 -11.57 14.37
N ASP A 119 8.94 -12.09 15.46
CA ASP A 119 10.36 -12.44 15.56
C ASP A 119 10.69 -13.77 14.87
N PHE A 120 10.55 -13.79 13.55
CA PHE A 120 10.89 -14.92 12.70
C PHE A 120 11.49 -14.44 11.38
N TYR A 121 12.83 -14.49 11.27
CA TYR A 121 13.62 -13.90 10.17
C TYR A 121 13.28 -12.42 9.89
N TRP A 122 12.89 -11.67 10.93
CA TRP A 122 12.33 -10.31 10.82
C TRP A 122 13.19 -9.38 9.97
N GLY A 123 12.58 -8.79 8.93
CA GLY A 123 13.25 -7.82 8.04
C GLY A 123 14.19 -8.42 6.99
N GLU A 124 14.34 -9.75 6.90
CA GLU A 124 15.25 -10.39 5.93
C GLU A 124 14.71 -10.47 4.49
N SER A 125 13.43 -10.81 4.30
CA SER A 125 12.83 -10.97 2.96
C SER A 125 11.33 -10.65 2.95
N GLY A 126 10.79 -10.29 1.78
CA GLY A 126 9.35 -10.02 1.58
C GLY A 126 8.72 -9.01 2.55
N SER A 127 9.53 -8.07 3.03
CA SER A 127 9.17 -6.98 3.94
C SER A 127 9.97 -5.71 3.58
N SER A 128 9.65 -4.58 4.20
CA SER A 128 10.34 -3.31 3.93
C SER A 128 10.70 -2.57 5.22
N SER A 129 11.87 -1.93 5.23
CA SER A 129 12.29 -0.99 6.27
C SER A 129 11.78 0.43 6.04
N HIS A 130 11.17 0.68 4.87
CA HIS A 130 10.58 1.97 4.57
C HIS A 130 9.24 2.09 5.31
N ILE A 131 9.16 3.02 6.26
CA ILE A 131 7.98 3.28 7.12
C ILE A 131 6.66 3.60 6.36
N CYS A 132 6.73 3.85 5.05
CA CYS A 132 5.53 4.11 4.24
C CYS A 132 5.21 2.94 3.29
N SER A 133 5.87 1.78 3.46
CA SER A 133 5.58 0.57 2.69
C SER A 133 4.39 -0.17 3.31
N GLU A 134 3.50 -0.71 2.48
CA GLU A 134 2.40 -1.59 2.92
C GLU A 134 2.90 -2.88 3.59
N ILE A 135 4.17 -3.23 3.38
CA ILE A 135 4.86 -4.37 4.02
C ILE A 135 5.92 -3.90 5.03
N TYR A 136 5.73 -2.72 5.63
CA TYR A 136 6.64 -2.18 6.63
C TYR A 136 6.65 -3.06 7.89
N HIS A 137 7.82 -3.61 8.25
CA HIS A 137 7.96 -4.61 9.32
C HIS A 137 8.09 -4.02 10.74
N GLY A 138 8.08 -2.70 10.89
CA GLY A 138 8.26 -2.01 12.17
C GLY A 138 9.72 -1.68 12.50
N SER A 139 9.96 -1.14 13.68
CA SER A 139 11.30 -0.70 14.12
C SER A 139 12.13 -1.81 14.77
N LYS A 140 11.47 -2.86 15.25
CA LYS A 140 12.04 -4.10 15.82
C LYS A 140 10.96 -5.19 15.82
N PRO A 141 11.33 -6.47 15.98
CA PRO A 141 10.35 -7.53 16.21
C PRO A 141 9.46 -7.18 17.41
N PHE A 142 8.16 -7.40 17.28
CA PHE A 142 7.15 -7.07 18.28
C PHE A 142 7.15 -5.60 18.72
N SER A 143 7.47 -4.67 17.79
CA SER A 143 7.33 -3.24 18.05
C SER A 143 5.89 -2.85 18.36
N GLU A 144 4.91 -3.59 17.83
CA GLU A 144 3.49 -3.28 17.99
C GLU A 144 2.88 -3.97 19.24
N PRO A 145 2.00 -3.29 19.98
CA PRO A 145 1.33 -3.89 21.14
C PRO A 145 0.45 -5.09 20.77
N GLU A 146 -0.13 -5.14 19.57
CA GLU A 146 -0.99 -6.21 19.09
C GLU A 146 -0.21 -7.53 18.91
N THR A 147 0.96 -7.46 18.26
CA THR A 147 1.81 -8.65 18.08
C THR A 147 2.42 -9.12 19.40
N ARG A 148 2.74 -8.19 20.32
CA ARG A 148 3.11 -8.55 21.71
C ARG A 148 1.99 -9.26 22.45
N ALA A 149 0.75 -8.81 22.33
CA ALA A 149 -0.38 -9.42 23.04
C ALA A 149 -0.59 -10.89 22.61
N ILE A 150 -0.49 -11.16 21.31
CA ILE A 150 -0.56 -12.53 20.76
C ILE A 150 0.59 -13.37 21.30
N ARG A 151 1.83 -12.86 21.23
CA ARG A 151 3.02 -13.52 21.76
C ARG A 151 2.85 -13.86 23.24
N ASP A 152 2.51 -12.86 24.05
CA ASP A 152 2.45 -13.01 25.52
C ASP A 152 1.35 -13.99 25.92
N LYS A 153 0.22 -14.00 25.20
CA LYS A 153 -0.86 -14.95 25.48
C LYS A 153 -0.49 -16.37 25.03
N LEU A 154 0.08 -16.56 23.85
CA LEU A 154 0.54 -17.88 23.37
C LEU A 154 1.69 -18.46 24.21
N LEU A 155 2.56 -17.60 24.75
CA LEU A 155 3.65 -18.01 25.64
C LEU A 155 3.26 -18.05 27.13
N SER A 156 2.01 -17.73 27.46
CA SER A 156 1.54 -17.77 28.84
C SER A 156 1.49 -19.21 29.39
N VAL A 157 1.61 -19.37 30.71
CA VAL A 157 1.48 -20.67 31.41
C VAL A 157 0.16 -21.38 31.08
N GLU A 158 -0.88 -20.62 30.77
CA GLU A 158 -2.18 -21.14 30.38
C GLU A 158 -2.13 -21.85 29.02
N MET A 159 -1.48 -21.25 28.02
CA MET A 159 -1.57 -21.68 26.62
C MET A 159 -0.30 -22.35 26.06
N PHE A 160 0.87 -22.03 26.57
CA PHE A 160 2.13 -22.55 26.03
C PHE A 160 2.15 -24.08 26.04
N GLY A 161 2.38 -24.67 24.86
CA GLY A 161 2.36 -26.12 24.66
C GLY A 161 0.97 -26.78 24.71
N LYS A 162 -0.12 -26.00 24.85
CA LYS A 162 -1.51 -26.49 24.90
C LYS A 162 -2.38 -26.03 23.72
N VAL A 163 -1.82 -25.23 22.80
CA VAL A 163 -2.52 -24.78 21.60
C VAL A 163 -2.26 -25.75 20.45
N ASP A 164 -3.28 -26.48 20.06
CA ASP A 164 -3.19 -27.46 18.96
C ASP A 164 -3.21 -26.82 17.59
N ALA A 165 -3.91 -25.69 17.42
CA ALA A 165 -4.07 -25.02 16.13
C ALA A 165 -3.99 -23.49 16.22
N PHE A 166 -3.37 -22.88 15.19
CA PHE A 166 -3.31 -21.43 14.97
C PHE A 166 -3.75 -21.14 13.53
N ILE A 167 -4.83 -20.40 13.37
CA ILE A 167 -5.39 -20.04 12.05
C ILE A 167 -5.42 -18.52 11.96
N THR A 168 -4.73 -17.96 10.97
CA THR A 168 -4.78 -16.53 10.65
C THR A 168 -5.48 -16.33 9.30
N LEU A 169 -6.36 -15.34 9.23
CA LEU A 169 -7.23 -15.09 8.07
C LEU A 169 -6.86 -13.77 7.40
N HIS A 170 -6.71 -13.82 6.08
CA HIS A 170 -6.27 -12.74 5.21
C HIS A 170 -7.16 -12.66 3.96
N THR A 171 -7.04 -11.58 3.20
CA THR A 171 -7.66 -11.40 1.88
C THR A 171 -6.71 -10.58 0.99
N TYR A 172 -6.65 -10.80 -0.32
CA TYR A 172 -7.38 -11.75 -1.17
C TYR A 172 -6.41 -12.71 -1.86
N SER A 173 -6.89 -13.84 -2.40
CA SER A 173 -6.26 -14.66 -3.48
C SER A 173 -6.79 -16.10 -3.55
N GLN A 174 -7.64 -16.55 -2.62
CA GLN A 174 -8.05 -17.96 -2.48
C GLN A 174 -6.85 -18.90 -2.30
N MET A 175 -6.05 -18.68 -1.26
CA MET A 175 -4.91 -19.53 -0.90
C MET A 175 -5.08 -20.10 0.50
N TRP A 176 -4.69 -21.35 0.68
CA TRP A 176 -4.61 -22.04 1.95
C TRP A 176 -3.13 -22.38 2.19
N ILE A 177 -2.51 -21.60 3.06
CA ILE A 177 -1.07 -21.59 3.28
C ILE A 177 -0.75 -22.34 4.56
N HIS A 178 0.28 -23.18 4.53
CA HIS A 178 0.94 -23.72 5.72
C HIS A 178 2.40 -23.24 5.78
N PRO A 179 3.04 -23.23 6.96
CA PRO A 179 4.45 -22.87 7.07
C PRO A 179 5.38 -23.77 6.23
N TYR A 180 6.55 -23.29 5.77
CA TYR A 180 7.10 -21.96 6.05
C TYR A 180 6.94 -20.95 4.90
N SER A 181 6.78 -19.68 5.25
CA SER A 181 6.64 -18.56 4.30
C SER A 181 7.95 -17.79 4.07
N HIS A 182 8.93 -17.86 4.98
CA HIS A 182 10.20 -17.11 4.85
C HIS A 182 11.11 -17.53 3.68
N GLN A 183 11.10 -18.81 3.28
CA GLN A 183 12.00 -19.34 2.25
C GLN A 183 11.36 -20.50 1.49
N ARG A 184 11.58 -20.54 0.16
CA ARG A 184 11.11 -21.64 -0.70
C ARG A 184 11.74 -22.96 -0.31
N HIS A 185 10.99 -24.05 -0.48
CA HIS A 185 11.46 -25.42 -0.22
C HIS A 185 11.94 -25.68 1.22
N VAL A 186 11.46 -24.91 2.20
CA VAL A 186 11.72 -25.14 3.63
C VAL A 186 10.40 -25.52 4.31
N PHE A 187 10.39 -26.65 5.00
CA PHE A 187 9.18 -27.25 5.55
C PHE A 187 9.34 -27.62 7.02
N PRO A 188 8.26 -27.58 7.83
CA PRO A 188 8.25 -28.18 9.16
C PRO A 188 8.46 -29.70 9.12
N ASN A 189 9.03 -30.26 10.20
CA ASN A 189 9.27 -31.71 10.30
C ASN A 189 7.98 -32.55 10.22
N ASP A 190 6.83 -31.97 10.56
CA ASP A 190 5.51 -32.59 10.56
C ASP A 190 4.64 -32.16 9.37
N ILE A 191 5.27 -31.81 8.24
CA ILE A 191 4.60 -31.39 7.01
C ILE A 191 3.52 -32.36 6.53
N ASN A 192 3.71 -33.68 6.70
CA ASN A 192 2.73 -34.67 6.26
C ASN A 192 1.37 -34.51 6.99
N ASP A 193 1.38 -34.23 8.29
CA ASP A 193 0.17 -34.00 9.08
C ASP A 193 -0.53 -32.71 8.62
N LEU A 194 0.23 -31.65 8.32
CA LEU A 194 -0.27 -30.37 7.82
C LEU A 194 -0.90 -30.52 6.42
N GLU A 195 -0.24 -31.27 5.52
CA GLU A 195 -0.77 -31.52 4.19
C GLU A 195 -2.05 -32.35 4.22
N GLU A 196 -2.10 -33.40 5.04
CA GLU A 196 -3.28 -34.25 5.14
C GLU A 196 -4.51 -33.46 5.63
N VAL A 197 -4.37 -32.73 6.73
CA VAL A 197 -5.48 -31.95 7.31
C VAL A 197 -5.85 -30.78 6.40
N GLY A 198 -4.87 -30.06 5.87
CA GLY A 198 -5.07 -28.91 4.99
C GLY A 198 -5.77 -29.29 3.68
N ARG A 199 -5.37 -30.37 3.01
CA ARG A 199 -6.02 -30.84 1.77
C ARG A 199 -7.47 -31.26 2.00
N ARG A 200 -7.77 -31.92 3.13
CA ARG A 200 -9.15 -32.26 3.51
C ARG A 200 -9.99 -31.00 3.74
N ALA A 201 -9.43 -29.98 4.38
CA ALA A 201 -10.11 -28.70 4.62
C ALA A 201 -10.39 -27.94 3.30
N VAL A 202 -9.41 -27.84 2.41
CA VAL A 202 -9.58 -27.23 1.08
C VAL A 202 -10.64 -27.98 0.26
N LYS A 203 -10.65 -29.32 0.31
CA LYS A 203 -11.65 -30.11 -0.39
C LYS A 203 -13.06 -29.89 0.16
N ALA A 204 -13.20 -29.79 1.48
CA ALA A 204 -14.47 -29.48 2.12
C ALA A 204 -15.00 -28.11 1.71
N LEU A 205 -14.13 -27.09 1.63
CA LEU A 205 -14.49 -25.75 1.13
C LEU A 205 -14.94 -25.78 -0.35
N GLU A 206 -14.21 -26.51 -1.20
CA GLU A 206 -14.56 -26.66 -2.61
C GLU A 206 -15.96 -27.29 -2.77
N ASN A 207 -16.33 -28.27 -1.94
CA ASN A 207 -17.62 -28.96 -2.03
C ASN A 207 -18.84 -28.07 -1.72
N VAL A 208 -18.66 -26.92 -1.06
CA VAL A 208 -19.80 -26.03 -0.73
C VAL A 208 -20.23 -25.22 -1.95
N TYR A 209 -19.29 -24.56 -2.63
CA TYR A 209 -19.59 -23.60 -3.72
C TYR A 209 -18.68 -23.74 -4.96
N GLY A 210 -17.91 -24.82 -5.08
CA GLY A 210 -16.95 -25.03 -6.17
C GLY A 210 -15.74 -24.09 -6.13
N THR A 211 -15.50 -23.40 -5.00
CA THR A 211 -14.40 -22.44 -4.88
C THR A 211 -13.08 -23.15 -4.70
N LYS A 212 -12.15 -22.89 -5.60
CA LYS A 212 -10.84 -23.53 -5.61
C LYS A 212 -9.84 -22.68 -4.86
N PHE A 213 -9.21 -23.27 -3.85
CA PHE A 213 -8.09 -22.68 -3.13
C PHE A 213 -6.78 -23.33 -3.59
N ARG A 214 -5.74 -22.52 -3.81
CA ARG A 214 -4.37 -23.02 -3.99
C ARG A 214 -3.84 -23.43 -2.61
N PHE A 215 -3.19 -24.59 -2.52
CA PHE A 215 -2.65 -25.12 -1.26
C PHE A 215 -1.13 -25.30 -1.36
N GLY A 216 -0.38 -24.86 -0.35
CA GLY A 216 1.07 -25.01 -0.27
C GLY A 216 1.71 -24.05 0.74
N THR A 217 3.03 -23.89 0.67
CA THR A 217 3.74 -22.89 1.48
C THR A 217 3.59 -21.49 0.93
N GLY A 218 3.62 -20.46 1.79
CA GLY A 218 3.53 -19.07 1.35
C GLY A 218 4.67 -18.69 0.42
N ALA A 219 5.88 -19.19 0.68
CA ALA A 219 7.04 -18.95 -0.17
C ALA A 219 6.89 -19.54 -1.57
N ASP A 220 6.30 -20.74 -1.68
CA ASP A 220 6.20 -21.46 -2.96
C ASP A 220 5.02 -20.99 -3.81
N ILE A 221 3.87 -20.71 -3.20
CA ILE A 221 2.64 -20.35 -3.93
C ILE A 221 2.42 -18.84 -4.08
N LEU A 222 3.08 -18.01 -3.26
CA LEU A 222 3.02 -16.55 -3.33
C LEU A 222 4.43 -15.97 -3.57
N TYR A 223 5.14 -15.62 -2.50
CA TYR A 223 6.53 -15.17 -2.52
C TYR A 223 7.16 -15.33 -1.13
N PRO A 224 8.50 -15.46 -1.01
CA PRO A 224 9.17 -15.52 0.29
C PRO A 224 8.93 -14.27 1.14
N SER A 225 8.43 -14.43 2.36
CA SER A 225 8.15 -13.34 3.29
C SER A 225 8.51 -13.69 4.73
N SER A 226 9.25 -12.81 5.39
CA SER A 226 9.63 -12.97 6.79
C SER A 226 8.77 -12.16 7.75
N GLY A 227 8.84 -12.49 9.05
CA GLY A 227 8.08 -11.82 10.11
C GLY A 227 6.59 -12.19 10.19
N GLY A 228 6.19 -13.27 9.52
CA GLY A 228 4.82 -13.81 9.53
C GLY A 228 4.43 -14.46 10.87
N SER A 229 3.17 -14.29 11.24
CA SER A 229 2.60 -14.85 12.49
C SER A 229 2.46 -16.37 12.44
N ASP A 230 2.18 -16.93 11.26
CA ASP A 230 2.08 -18.36 10.95
C ASP A 230 3.42 -19.07 11.19
N ASP A 231 4.49 -18.57 10.60
CA ASP A 231 5.83 -19.13 10.75
C ASP A 231 6.32 -19.04 12.21
N TRP A 232 6.06 -17.92 12.88
CA TRP A 232 6.40 -17.72 14.29
C TRP A 232 5.62 -18.66 15.22
N ALA A 233 4.30 -18.80 15.02
CA ALA A 233 3.46 -19.70 15.82
C ALA A 233 3.93 -21.16 15.70
N LYS A 234 4.33 -21.57 14.50
CA LYS A 234 4.86 -22.91 14.24
C LYS A 234 6.22 -23.13 14.90
N SER A 235 7.17 -22.22 14.68
CA SER A 235 8.57 -22.42 15.08
C SER A 235 8.85 -22.07 16.54
N LYS A 236 8.28 -20.98 17.03
CA LYS A 236 8.60 -20.42 18.36
C LYS A 236 7.56 -20.75 19.41
N ALA A 237 6.27 -20.68 19.05
CA ALA A 237 5.20 -21.07 19.98
C ALA A 237 4.92 -22.58 19.99
N GLY A 238 5.49 -23.33 19.04
CA GLY A 238 5.39 -24.79 18.99
C GLY A 238 4.01 -25.32 18.64
N VAL A 239 3.17 -24.53 17.97
CA VAL A 239 1.81 -24.94 17.60
C VAL A 239 1.85 -26.01 16.51
N LYS A 240 1.06 -27.09 16.68
CA LYS A 240 1.07 -28.22 15.74
C LYS A 240 0.44 -27.86 14.39
N PHE A 241 -0.83 -27.45 14.36
CA PHE A 241 -1.54 -27.16 13.13
C PHE A 241 -1.62 -25.67 12.85
N VAL A 242 -0.83 -25.18 11.89
CA VAL A 242 -0.80 -23.74 11.57
C VAL A 242 -1.21 -23.50 10.13
N TYR A 243 -2.17 -22.61 9.92
CA TYR A 243 -2.64 -22.24 8.59
C TYR A 243 -2.89 -20.73 8.46
N LEU A 244 -2.53 -20.18 7.30
CA LEU A 244 -2.89 -18.83 6.85
C LEU A 244 -3.85 -18.97 5.67
N LEU A 245 -5.01 -18.32 5.71
CA LEU A 245 -5.98 -18.38 4.62
C LEU A 245 -6.09 -17.02 3.93
N GLU A 246 -5.79 -16.94 2.64
CA GLU A 246 -6.14 -15.79 1.79
C GLU A 246 -7.52 -16.06 1.18
N LEU A 247 -8.54 -15.35 1.62
CA LEU A 247 -9.93 -15.56 1.23
C LEU A 247 -10.25 -14.93 -0.15
N ARG A 248 -11.52 -14.90 -0.54
CA ARG A 248 -11.99 -14.36 -1.84
C ARG A 248 -11.74 -12.84 -1.98
N PRO A 249 -11.69 -12.31 -3.23
CA PRO A 249 -11.73 -13.01 -4.52
C PRO A 249 -10.43 -13.78 -4.84
N GLY A 250 -10.46 -14.60 -5.90
CA GLY A 250 -9.23 -15.10 -6.51
C GLY A 250 -8.52 -13.99 -7.29
N GLU A 251 -7.31 -14.24 -7.78
CA GLU A 251 -6.53 -13.27 -8.58
C GLU A 251 -7.08 -13.04 -10.02
N ASN A 252 -8.24 -13.61 -10.37
CA ASN A 252 -8.87 -13.54 -11.70
C ASN A 252 -10.00 -12.52 -11.76
#